data_AF-A0A5B6VF55-F1
#
_entry.id   AF-A0A5B6VF55-F1
#
_cell.length_a   1.000
_cell.length_b   1.000
_cell.length_c   1.000
_cell.angle_alpha   90.00
_cell.angle_beta   90.00
_cell.angle_gamma   90.00
#
_symmetry.space_group_name_H-M   'P 1'
#
loop_
_entity.id
_entity.type
_entity.pdbx_description
1 polymer ?
#
loop_
_entity_poly.entity_id
_entity_poly.type
_entity_poly.pdbx_seq_one_letter_code
_entity_poly.pdbx_strand_id
1 'polypeptide(L)'
;MGRGKFKGKPTGHRHFSTPEELLAGSSARPRTFKKEEAEVEKEEEQSEEEVEEEPEKRKGTQGLIEIENPNMAKPKNVKAKDLVMGKTTELSRRERSLFITFIETAVDYLLQSSKEEIEKQKAHERYMKLQEQGKTEQARKDLGNLN
;
A
#
# COMPACT_ATOMS: atom_id res chain seq x y z
N MET A 1 21.48 -31.30 -50.64
CA MET A 1 22.76 -31.06 -49.94
C MET A 1 22.87 -29.57 -49.69
N GLY A 2 23.27 -29.01 -48.55
CA GLY A 2 23.67 -29.56 -47.27
C GLY A 2 23.17 -28.67 -46.13
N ARG A 3 23.08 -29.24 -44.93
CA ARG A 3 22.65 -28.54 -43.71
C ARG A 3 23.71 -27.49 -43.37
N GLY A 4 23.36 -26.22 -43.52
CA GLY A 4 24.21 -25.10 -43.13
C GLY A 4 24.64 -25.24 -41.67
N LYS A 5 25.95 -25.17 -41.42
CA LYS A 5 26.53 -25.28 -40.08
C LYS A 5 26.02 -24.11 -39.23
N PHE A 6 25.15 -24.39 -38.26
CA PHE A 6 24.72 -23.39 -37.29
C PHE A 6 25.95 -22.97 -36.47
N LYS A 7 26.51 -21.80 -36.79
CA LYS A 7 27.50 -21.16 -35.94
C LYS A 7 26.76 -20.73 -34.68
N GLY A 8 26.93 -21.48 -33.60
CA GLY A 8 26.43 -21.07 -32.29
C GLY A 8 26.96 -19.67 -32.00
N LYS A 9 26.07 -18.67 -31.97
CA LYS A 9 26.45 -17.36 -31.47
C LYS A 9 26.99 -17.54 -30.05
N PRO A 10 27.98 -16.74 -29.61
CA PRO A 10 28.45 -16.83 -28.24
C PRO A 10 27.25 -16.56 -27.35
N THR A 11 26.75 -17.61 -26.69
CA THR A 11 25.73 -17.50 -25.64
C THR A 11 26.42 -16.95 -24.41
N GLY A 12 26.80 -15.68 -24.51
CA GLY A 12 27.39 -14.87 -23.47
C GLY A 12 26.30 -13.98 -22.88
N HIS A 13 26.12 -14.13 -21.57
CA HIS A 13 25.38 -13.29 -20.63
C HIS A 13 24.71 -12.06 -21.26
N ARG A 14 23.45 -12.22 -21.65
CA ARG A 14 22.58 -11.10 -22.01
C ARG A 14 22.06 -10.54 -20.69
N HIS A 15 22.39 -9.29 -20.39
CA HIS A 15 21.85 -8.60 -19.23
C HIS A 15 20.45 -8.10 -19.58
N PHE A 16 19.43 -8.86 -19.18
CA PHE A 16 18.02 -8.47 -19.33
C PHE A 16 17.64 -7.53 -18.19
N SER A 17 18.23 -6.34 -18.19
CA SER A 17 18.05 -5.36 -17.13
C SER A 17 16.82 -4.47 -17.35
N THR A 18 16.21 -4.53 -18.54
CA THR A 18 15.02 -3.76 -18.89
C THR A 18 13.79 -4.67 -18.95
N PRO A 19 12.62 -4.19 -18.47
CA PRO A 19 11.40 -5.00 -18.41
C PRO A 19 10.89 -5.42 -19.79
N GLU A 20 11.08 -4.59 -20.81
CA GLU A 20 10.68 -4.89 -22.20
C GLU A 20 11.50 -6.05 -22.80
N GLU A 21 12.79 -6.16 -22.50
CA GLU A 21 13.63 -7.25 -23.02
C GLU A 21 13.36 -8.60 -22.35
N LEU A 22 12.91 -8.61 -21.08
CA LEU A 22 12.51 -9.83 -20.37
C LEU A 22 11.25 -10.47 -20.99
N LEU A 23 10.31 -9.63 -21.45
CA LEU A 23 9.07 -10.07 -22.09
C LEU A 23 9.31 -10.63 -23.50
N ALA A 24 10.27 -10.07 -24.24
CA ALA A 24 10.61 -10.54 -25.58
C ALA A 24 11.15 -11.99 -25.57
N GLY A 25 11.87 -12.38 -24.51
CA GLY A 25 12.48 -13.71 -24.38
C GLY A 25 11.52 -14.84 -23.99
N SER A 26 10.39 -14.55 -23.35
CA SER A 26 9.41 -15.55 -22.89
C SER A 26 8.32 -15.86 -23.92
N SER A 27 8.29 -15.14 -25.04
CA SER A 27 7.20 -15.19 -26.02
C SER A 27 7.21 -16.39 -26.99
N ALA A 28 8.21 -17.28 -26.91
CA ALA A 28 8.34 -18.43 -27.83
C ALA A 28 7.43 -19.63 -27.48
N ARG A 29 6.32 -19.42 -26.77
CA ARG A 29 5.35 -20.48 -26.47
C ARG A 29 4.26 -20.50 -27.55
N PRO A 30 4.09 -21.59 -28.31
CA PRO A 30 3.07 -21.64 -29.36
C PRO A 30 1.67 -21.47 -28.77
N ARG A 31 0.87 -20.63 -29.43
CA ARG A 31 -0.42 -20.09 -28.99
C ARG A 31 -1.54 -21.14 -28.78
N THR A 32 -1.25 -22.43 -28.93
CA THR A 32 -2.21 -23.54 -28.78
C THR A 32 -2.14 -24.25 -27.43
N PHE A 33 -1.13 -23.99 -26.59
CA PHE A 33 -1.01 -24.61 -25.26
C PHE A 33 -1.58 -23.68 -24.17
N LYS A 34 -2.86 -23.86 -23.82
CA LYS A 34 -3.45 -23.27 -22.61
C LYS A 34 -2.85 -23.94 -21.37
N LYS A 35 -2.27 -23.14 -20.47
CA LYS A 35 -1.90 -23.56 -19.12
C LYS A 35 -2.75 -22.72 -18.17
N GLU A 36 -3.56 -23.39 -17.36
CA GLU A 36 -4.20 -22.77 -16.21
C GLU A 36 -3.13 -22.49 -15.15
N GLU A 37 -3.34 -21.38 -14.43
CA GLU A 37 -2.77 -20.97 -13.13
C GLU A 37 -1.61 -19.94 -13.09
N ALA A 38 -1.90 -18.96 -12.22
CA ALA A 38 -1.05 -18.17 -11.32
C ALA A 38 -0.40 -16.86 -11.81
N GLU A 39 -1.14 -15.78 -11.56
CA GLU A 39 -0.78 -14.52 -10.87
C GLU A 39 0.39 -13.60 -11.32
N VAL A 40 0.03 -12.31 -11.29
CA VAL A 40 0.79 -11.09 -10.90
C VAL A 40 0.95 -10.02 -12.00
N GLU A 41 0.16 -8.97 -11.75
CA GLU A 41 -0.02 -7.63 -12.32
C GLU A 41 1.19 -6.91 -12.92
N LYS A 42 0.94 -6.17 -14.02
CA LYS A 42 1.49 -4.83 -14.30
C LYS A 42 0.58 -4.10 -15.28
N GLU A 43 -0.13 -3.12 -14.75
CA GLU A 43 -0.85 -2.09 -15.49
C GLU A 43 0.15 -1.17 -16.20
N GLU A 44 -0.09 -0.84 -17.48
CA GLU A 44 0.09 0.52 -18.04
C GLU A 44 -0.49 0.61 -19.48
N GLU A 45 -1.65 1.26 -19.54
CA GLU A 45 -2.21 2.16 -20.56
C GLU A 45 -2.63 1.70 -21.98
N GLN A 46 -3.93 1.96 -22.23
CA GLN A 46 -4.59 2.35 -23.49
C GLN A 46 -4.82 1.28 -24.58
N SER A 47 -6.02 0.70 -24.55
CA SER A 47 -6.85 0.59 -25.75
C SER A 47 -8.32 0.77 -25.38
N GLU A 48 -8.91 1.85 -25.89
CA GLU A 48 -10.35 2.01 -26.01
C GLU A 48 -10.90 0.82 -26.81
N GLU A 49 -11.56 -0.12 -26.15
CA GLU A 49 -12.53 -0.96 -26.81
C GLU A 49 -13.82 -0.84 -25.99
N GLU A 50 -14.79 -0.14 -26.59
CA GLU A 50 -16.19 -0.20 -26.21
C GLU A 50 -16.61 -1.67 -26.17
N VAL A 51 -16.43 -2.32 -25.02
CA VAL A 51 -17.18 -3.53 -24.71
C VAL A 51 -18.51 -3.00 -24.21
N GLU A 52 -19.41 -2.72 -25.16
CA GLU A 52 -20.83 -2.88 -24.89
C GLU A 52 -20.97 -4.25 -24.22
N GLU A 53 -21.24 -4.24 -22.91
CA GLU A 53 -21.56 -5.44 -22.14
C GLU A 53 -22.83 -6.02 -22.78
N GLU A 54 -22.66 -6.83 -23.83
CA GLU A 54 -23.65 -7.83 -24.17
C GLU A 54 -23.93 -8.59 -22.88
N PRO A 55 -25.21 -8.72 -22.48
CA PRO A 55 -25.53 -9.38 -21.24
C PRO A 55 -25.13 -10.86 -21.38
N GLU A 56 -23.96 -11.20 -20.85
CA GLU A 56 -23.56 -12.59 -20.67
C GLU A 56 -24.70 -13.29 -19.94
N LYS A 57 -25.25 -14.34 -20.58
CA LYS A 57 -26.38 -15.10 -20.06
C LYS A 57 -25.99 -15.69 -18.70
N ARG A 58 -26.41 -15.01 -17.64
CA ARG A 58 -26.15 -15.41 -16.25
C ARG A 58 -26.71 -16.81 -16.02
N LYS A 59 -25.88 -17.71 -15.48
CA LYS A 59 -26.26 -19.11 -15.30
C LYS A 59 -27.02 -19.27 -13.98
N GLY A 60 -28.19 -19.91 -14.03
CA GLY A 60 -28.95 -20.28 -12.84
C GLY A 60 -29.50 -19.08 -12.07
N THR A 61 -29.12 -18.93 -10.80
CA THR A 61 -29.63 -17.90 -9.87
C THR A 61 -28.81 -16.60 -9.89
N GLN A 62 -27.76 -16.53 -10.71
CA GLN A 62 -26.94 -15.34 -10.87
C GLN A 62 -27.80 -14.16 -11.36
N GLY A 63 -27.92 -13.11 -10.56
CA GLY A 63 -28.72 -11.92 -10.87
C GLY A 63 -30.12 -11.86 -10.25
N LEU A 64 -30.54 -12.87 -9.48
CA LEU A 64 -31.79 -12.80 -8.69
C LEU A 64 -31.69 -11.84 -7.50
N ILE A 65 -30.47 -11.58 -7.02
CA ILE A 65 -30.19 -10.67 -5.92
C ILE A 65 -29.28 -9.59 -6.48
N GLU A 66 -29.79 -8.36 -6.52
CA GLU A 66 -29.01 -7.18 -6.84
C GLU A 66 -28.17 -6.83 -5.61
N ILE A 67 -26.88 -7.13 -5.68
CA ILE A 67 -25.93 -6.72 -4.64
C ILE A 67 -25.51 -5.29 -4.96
N GLU A 68 -26.19 -4.32 -4.36
CA GLU A 68 -25.75 -2.93 -4.37
C GLU A 68 -24.49 -2.80 -3.52
N ASN A 69 -23.33 -3.10 -4.11
CA ASN A 69 -22.04 -2.87 -3.49
C ASN A 69 -21.65 -1.39 -3.74
N PRO A 70 -21.69 -0.52 -2.72
CA PRO A 70 -21.35 0.90 -2.88
C PRO A 70 -19.90 1.12 -3.33
N ASN A 71 -19.02 0.13 -3.14
CA ASN A 71 -17.62 0.17 -3.58
C ASN A 71 -17.42 -0.38 -5.01
N MET A 72 -18.48 -0.84 -5.70
CA MET A 72 -18.44 -1.27 -7.11
C MET A 72 -18.47 -0.08 -8.08
N ALA A 73 -18.99 1.08 -7.63
CA ALA A 73 -19.05 2.28 -8.44
C ALA A 73 -17.63 2.81 -8.69
N LYS A 74 -17.13 2.63 -9.92
CA LYS A 74 -15.85 3.22 -10.35
C LYS A 74 -15.91 4.75 -10.15
N PRO A 75 -14.86 5.37 -9.58
CA PRO A 75 -14.85 6.82 -9.38
C PRO A 75 -14.95 7.53 -10.73
N LYS A 76 -15.88 8.48 -10.84
CA LYS A 76 -16.02 9.30 -12.05
C LYS A 76 -15.00 10.43 -12.01
N ASN A 77 -14.39 10.73 -13.16
CA ASN A 77 -13.50 11.89 -13.31
C ASN A 77 -14.33 13.19 -13.17
N VAL A 78 -14.26 13.82 -11.99
CA VAL A 78 -14.89 15.12 -11.73
C VAL A 78 -13.95 16.22 -12.21
N LYS A 79 -14.46 17.16 -13.01
CA LYS A 79 -13.67 18.30 -13.49
C LYS A 79 -13.37 19.24 -12.33
N ALA A 80 -12.17 19.81 -12.29
CA ALA A 80 -11.74 20.73 -11.23
C ALA A 80 -12.67 21.96 -11.03
N LYS A 81 -13.46 22.32 -12.03
CA LYS A 81 -14.44 23.41 -11.97
C LYS A 81 -15.70 23.06 -11.14
N ASP A 82 -16.02 21.78 -11.03
CA ASP A 82 -17.21 21.29 -10.31
C ASP A 82 -16.90 20.95 -8.84
N LEU A 83 -15.61 20.92 -8.48
CA LEU A 83 -15.17 20.79 -7.10
C LEU A 83 -15.41 22.11 -6.38
N VAL A 84 -16.44 22.14 -5.53
CA VAL A 84 -16.69 23.30 -4.69
C VAL A 84 -15.72 23.30 -3.50
N MET A 85 -14.48 23.68 -3.77
CA MET A 85 -13.38 23.71 -2.79
C MET A 85 -13.53 24.81 -1.71
N GLY A 86 -14.59 25.61 -1.75
CA GLY A 86 -14.76 26.79 -0.89
C GLY A 86 -16.08 26.85 -0.11
N LYS A 87 -16.97 25.86 -0.22
CA LYS A 87 -18.13 25.79 0.66
C LYS A 87 -17.69 25.12 1.94
N THR A 88 -17.56 25.91 3.01
CA THR A 88 -17.52 25.37 4.36
C THR A 88 -18.76 24.49 4.52
N THR A 89 -18.57 23.25 4.95
CA THR A 89 -19.69 22.34 5.22
C THR A 89 -20.71 23.10 6.08
N GLU A 90 -21.91 23.35 5.55
CA GLU A 90 -22.95 24.13 6.21
C GLU A 90 -23.57 23.30 7.35
N LEU A 91 -22.77 23.06 8.39
CA LEU A 91 -23.19 22.30 9.55
C LEU A 91 -24.20 23.12 10.35
N SER A 92 -25.24 22.44 10.82
CA SER A 92 -26.21 22.99 11.77
C SER A 92 -25.49 23.46 13.04
N ARG A 93 -26.07 24.41 13.79
CA ARG A 93 -25.46 24.90 15.04
C ARG A 93 -25.10 23.77 16.00
N ARG A 94 -25.94 22.72 16.04
CA ARG A 94 -25.71 21.51 16.86
C ARG A 94 -24.53 20.68 16.36
N GLU A 95 -24.39 20.54 15.05
CA GLU A 95 -23.29 19.80 14.44
C GLU A 95 -21.97 20.53 14.61
N ARG A 96 -21.97 21.87 14.55
CA ARG A 96 -20.78 22.67 14.86
C ARG A 96 -20.35 22.49 16.32
N SER A 97 -21.27 22.52 17.27
CA SER A 97 -20.91 22.28 18.67
C SER A 97 -20.34 20.88 18.86
N LEU A 98 -20.97 19.86 18.26
CA LEU A 98 -20.46 18.48 18.34
C LEU A 98 -19.08 18.35 17.69
N PHE A 99 -18.88 18.99 16.54
CA PHE A 99 -17.61 18.97 15.83
C PHE A 99 -16.50 19.69 16.61
N ILE A 100 -16.80 20.83 17.21
CA ILE A 100 -15.85 21.56 18.07
C ILE A 100 -15.46 20.69 19.26
N THR A 101 -16.43 20.09 19.97
CA THR A 101 -16.13 19.20 21.11
C THR A 101 -15.35 17.96 20.68
N PHE A 102 -15.59 17.44 19.48
CA PHE A 102 -14.84 16.32 18.93
C PHE A 102 -13.39 16.70 18.64
N ILE A 103 -13.16 17.88 18.06
CA ILE A 103 -11.80 18.38 17.84
C ILE A 103 -11.09 18.62 19.17
N GLU A 104 -11.75 19.27 20.13
CA GLU A 104 -11.17 19.55 21.45
C GLU A 104 -10.74 18.25 22.14
N THR A 105 -11.61 17.24 22.16
CA THR A 105 -11.28 15.93 22.75
C THR A 105 -10.15 15.20 22.00
N ALA A 106 -10.11 15.28 20.66
CA ALA A 106 -9.03 14.71 19.87
C ALA A 106 -7.68 15.40 20.12
N VAL A 107 -7.69 16.73 20.25
CA VAL A 107 -6.49 17.52 20.57
C VAL A 107 -5.96 17.16 21.95
N ASP A 108 -6.83 17.09 22.96
CA ASP A 108 -6.43 16.72 24.33
C ASP A 108 -5.84 15.31 24.39
N TYR A 109 -6.45 14.35 23.67
CA TYR A 109 -5.96 12.97 23.59
C TYR A 109 -4.54 12.90 23.00
N LEU A 110 -4.30 13.57 21.86
CA LEU A 110 -2.98 13.61 21.22
C LEU A 110 -1.93 14.28 22.12
N LEU A 111 -2.32 15.34 22.82
CA LEU A 111 -1.43 16.04 23.74
C LEU A 111 -1.03 15.15 24.92
N GLN A 112 -1.97 14.35 25.44
CA GLN A 112 -1.72 13.42 26.54
C GLN A 112 -0.79 12.28 26.09
N SER A 113 -1.05 11.68 24.93
CA SER A 113 -0.17 10.65 24.35
C SER A 113 1.27 11.17 24.19
N SER A 114 1.43 12.39 23.68
CA SER A 114 2.74 13.01 23.50
C SER A 114 3.48 13.23 24.83
N LYS A 115 2.77 13.64 25.90
CA LYS A 115 3.35 13.83 27.23
C LYS A 115 3.84 12.52 27.82
N GLU A 116 3.06 11.45 27.71
CA GLU A 116 3.41 10.13 28.23
C GLU A 116 4.67 9.58 27.55
N GLU A 117 4.83 9.78 26.24
CA GLU A 117 6.04 9.40 25.50
C GLU A 117 7.28 10.15 25.99
N ILE A 118 7.17 11.46 26.19
CA ILE A 118 8.27 12.30 26.70
C ILE A 118 8.64 11.91 28.13
N GLU A 119 7.66 11.61 28.98
CA GLU A 119 7.93 11.18 30.36
C GLU A 119 8.65 9.83 30.41
N LYS A 120 8.26 8.86 29.56
CA LYS A 120 8.97 7.58 29.43
C LYS A 120 10.43 7.79 29.01
N GLN A 121 10.68 8.66 28.03
CA GLN A 121 12.03 9.01 27.60
C GLN A 121 12.84 9.65 28.75
N LYS A 122 12.26 10.64 29.44
CA LYS A 122 12.90 11.30 30.59
C LYS A 122 13.19 10.32 31.74
N ALA A 123 12.28 9.38 32.00
CA ALA A 123 12.48 8.36 33.03
C ALA A 123 13.63 7.41 32.65
N HIS A 124 13.68 6.97 31.40
CA HIS A 124 14.78 6.15 30.88
C HIS A 124 16.13 6.89 30.97
N GLU A 125 16.20 8.15 30.54
CA GLU A 125 17.41 8.97 30.68
C GLU A 125 17.86 9.14 32.13
N ARG A 126 16.91 9.36 33.05
CA ARG A 126 17.21 9.44 34.49
C ARG A 126 17.77 8.13 35.01
N TYR A 127 17.21 7.00 34.59
CA TYR A 127 17.70 5.68 34.95
C TYR A 127 19.13 5.45 34.45
N MET A 128 19.40 5.72 33.17
CA MET A 128 20.74 5.61 32.60
C MET A 128 21.75 6.49 33.33
N LYS A 129 21.40 7.75 33.63
CA LYS A 129 22.26 8.65 34.42
C LYS A 129 22.54 8.13 35.83
N LEU A 130 21.56 7.50 36.49
CA LEU A 130 21.78 6.89 37.81
C LEU A 130 22.66 5.65 37.73
N GLN A 131 22.57 4.89 36.64
CA GLN A 131 23.40 3.72 36.38
C GLN A 131 24.86 4.13 36.14
N GLU A 132 25.10 5.15 35.31
CA GLU A 132 26.43 5.74 35.10
C GLU A 132 27.04 6.26 36.41
N GLN A 133 26.23 6.82 37.30
CA GLN A 133 26.67 7.29 38.62
C GLN A 133 26.96 6.16 39.63
N GLY A 134 26.77 4.88 39.27
CA GLY A 134 26.97 3.76 40.20
C GLY A 134 25.91 3.70 41.30
N LYS A 135 24.80 4.42 41.16
CA LYS A 135 23.74 4.51 42.19
C LYS A 135 22.71 3.40 42.06
N THR A 136 22.63 2.73 40.92
CA THR A 136 21.76 1.56 40.73
C THR A 136 22.41 0.29 41.28
N GLU A 137 21.59 -0.66 41.74
CA GLU A 137 22.07 -1.95 42.25
C GLU A 137 22.84 -2.75 41.19
N GLN A 138 22.45 -2.61 39.92
CA GLN A 138 23.16 -3.22 38.79
C GLN A 138 24.57 -2.63 38.64
N ALA A 139 24.70 -1.29 38.59
CA ALA A 139 26.01 -0.65 38.46
C ALA A 139 26.93 -0.93 39.66
N ARG A 140 26.39 -1.06 40.88
CA ARG A 140 27.18 -1.47 42.06
C ARG A 140 27.68 -2.90 41.96
N LYS A 141 26.86 -3.82 41.44
CA LYS A 141 27.27 -5.22 41.19
C LYS A 141 28.35 -5.29 40.11
N ASP A 142 28.19 -4.55 39.02
CA ASP A 142 29.16 -4.51 37.93
C ASP A 142 30.52 -3.96 38.40
N LEU A 143 30.53 -2.89 39.20
CA LEU A 143 31.74 -2.38 39.85
C LEU A 143 32.38 -3.40 40.81
N GLY A 144 31.57 -4.18 41.54
CA GLY A 144 32.05 -5.22 42.43
C GLY A 144 32.65 -6.43 41.71
N ASN A 145 32.25 -6.69 40.46
CA ASN A 145 32.79 -7.76 39.62
C ASN A 145 34.10 -7.36 38.89
N LEU A 146 34.43 -6.06 38.88
CA LEU A 146 35.60 -5.49 38.22
C LEU A 146 36.83 -5.36 39.15
N ASN A 147 36.66 -5.59 40.46
CA ASN A 147 37.72 -5.63 41.47
C ASN A 147 37.99 -7.07 41.90
#